data_AF-A0A1F5XGB1-F1
#
_entry.id   AF-A0A1F5XGB1-F1
#
_cell.length_a   1.000
_cell.length_b   1.000
_cell.length_c   1.000
_cell.angle_alpha   90.00
_cell.angle_beta   90.00
_cell.angle_gamma   90.00
#
_symmetry.space_group_name_H-M   'P 1'
#
loop_
_entity.id
_entity.type
_entity.pdbx_description
1 polymer ?
#
loop_
_entity_poly.entity_id
_entity_poly.type
_entity_poly.pdbx_seq_one_letter_code
_entity_poly.pdbx_strand_id
1 'polypeptide(L)'
;MELMKSIGAIWLILSFTALATFGFLAMDENMAHRICLASTLAGAFCPENNAFAVAFFHTTAFKSFSLALIFALLLAGYAIFSMLAPKIFSPETNLSFVFNSTETKLSPLAKSLREWLALRENSR
;
A
#
# COMPACT_ATOMS: atom_id res chain seq x y z
N MET A 1 22.20 14.18 13.69
CA MET A 1 21.33 14.10 14.89
C MET A 1 19.86 14.40 14.59
N GLU A 2 19.52 15.27 13.63
CA GLU A 2 18.11 15.63 13.37
C GLU A 2 17.27 14.48 12.75
N LEU A 3 17.87 13.66 11.88
CA LEU A 3 17.21 12.52 11.27
C LEU A 3 16.73 11.47 12.30
N MET A 4 17.55 11.20 13.33
CA MET A 4 17.22 10.23 14.38
C MET A 4 16.07 10.70 15.28
N LYS A 5 16.00 12.01 15.56
CA LYS A 5 14.87 12.63 16.27
C LYS A 5 13.57 12.53 15.46
N SER A 6 13.65 12.75 14.16
CA SER A 6 12.50 12.66 13.25
C SER A 6 11.96 11.23 13.12
N ILE A 7 12.85 10.25 12.92
CA ILE A 7 12.46 8.83 12.84
C ILE A 7 11.78 8.37 14.13
N GLY A 8 12.35 8.72 15.29
CA GLY A 8 11.74 8.37 16.59
C GLY A 8 10.34 8.96 16.77
N ALA A 9 10.15 10.23 16.40
CA ALA A 9 8.84 10.88 16.45
C ALA A 9 7.82 10.22 15.51
N ILE A 10 8.23 9.87 14.29
CA ILE A 10 7.37 9.18 13.32
C ILE A 10 6.92 7.81 13.86
N TRP A 11 7.85 7.00 14.38
CA TRP A 11 7.52 5.71 14.98
C TRP A 11 6.57 5.84 16.17
N LEU A 12 6.76 6.86 16.99
CA LEU A 12 5.92 7.13 18.15
C LEU A 12 4.51 7.53 17.70
N ILE A 13 4.37 8.44 16.73
CA ILE A 13 3.06 8.81 16.20
C ILE A 13 2.37 7.62 15.55
N LEU A 14 3.08 6.81 14.77
CA LEU A 14 2.53 5.61 14.15
C LEU A 14 2.07 4.58 15.17
N SER A 15 2.83 4.36 16.25
CA SER A 15 2.45 3.39 17.28
C SER A 15 1.18 3.82 18.01
N PHE A 16 1.09 5.09 18.42
CA PHE A 16 -0.11 5.64 19.06
C PHE A 16 -1.32 5.65 18.10
N THR A 17 -1.09 5.99 16.83
CA THR A 17 -2.16 5.97 15.82
C THR A 17 -2.68 4.56 15.59
N ALA A 18 -1.78 3.58 15.45
CA ALA A 18 -2.17 2.17 15.34
C ALA A 18 -2.92 1.72 16.60
N LEU A 19 -2.42 2.03 17.80
CA LEU A 19 -3.08 1.67 19.05
C LEU A 19 -4.49 2.27 19.14
N ALA A 20 -4.65 3.52 18.72
CA ALA A 20 -5.94 4.21 18.70
C ALA A 20 -6.92 3.61 17.68
N THR A 21 -6.47 3.32 16.46
CA THR A 21 -7.32 2.71 15.43
C THR A 21 -7.70 1.27 15.79
N PHE A 22 -6.75 0.47 16.29
CA PHE A 22 -7.06 -0.87 16.79
C PHE A 22 -8.00 -0.83 17.99
N GLY A 23 -7.80 0.10 18.93
CA GLY A 23 -8.69 0.30 20.07
C GLY A 23 -10.11 0.69 19.66
N PHE A 24 -10.25 1.62 18.70
CA PHE A 24 -11.53 2.03 18.15
C PHE A 24 -12.23 0.90 17.41
N LEU A 25 -11.52 0.17 16.54
CA LEU A 25 -12.07 -0.96 15.80
C LEU A 25 -12.44 -2.15 16.70
N ALA A 26 -11.75 -2.31 17.83
CA ALA A 26 -12.08 -3.32 18.83
C ALA A 26 -13.25 -2.92 19.74
N MET A 27 -13.70 -1.66 19.70
CA MET A 27 -14.79 -1.16 20.52
C MET A 27 -16.14 -1.52 19.87
N ASP A 28 -16.72 -2.63 20.30
CA ASP A 28 -18.10 -3.00 19.97
C ASP A 28 -19.08 -2.42 21.02
N GLU A 29 -20.28 -2.03 20.57
CA GLU A 29 -21.31 -1.39 21.40
C GLU A 29 -21.86 -2.32 22.51
N ASN A 30 -21.67 -3.63 22.35
CA ASN A 30 -22.10 -4.66 23.29
C ASN A 30 -21.01 -5.08 24.30
N MET A 31 -19.85 -4.41 24.34
CA MET A 31 -18.68 -4.82 25.15
C MET A 31 -18.75 -4.52 26.66
N ALA A 32 -19.88 -4.02 27.16
CA ALA A 32 -20.02 -3.56 28.55
C ALA A 32 -19.76 -4.66 29.62
N HIS A 33 -19.76 -5.94 29.23
CA HIS A 33 -19.60 -7.05 30.16
C HIS A 33 -18.54 -8.07 29.64
N ARG A 34 -17.29 -7.92 30.10
CA ARG A 34 -16.23 -8.96 30.08
C ARG A 34 -15.63 -9.33 28.72
N ILE A 35 -15.27 -8.34 27.90
CA ILE A 35 -14.67 -8.58 26.58
C ILE A 35 -13.21 -8.13 26.60
N CYS A 36 -12.29 -9.10 26.52
CA CYS A 36 -10.85 -8.84 26.36
C CYS A 36 -10.51 -8.76 24.87
N LEU A 37 -9.40 -8.12 24.47
CA LEU A 37 -9.13 -7.87 23.04
C LEU A 37 -9.07 -9.16 22.20
N ALA A 38 -8.65 -10.28 22.81
CA ALA A 38 -8.62 -11.59 22.18
C ALA A 38 -10.01 -12.14 21.78
N SER A 39 -11.09 -11.74 22.46
CA SER A 39 -12.44 -12.20 22.10
C SER A 39 -12.98 -11.60 20.82
N THR A 40 -12.53 -10.40 20.44
CA THR A 40 -12.87 -9.78 19.15
C THR A 40 -12.37 -10.63 17.98
N LEU A 41 -11.19 -11.24 18.12
CA LEU A 41 -10.63 -12.13 17.10
C LEU A 41 -11.30 -13.51 17.09
N ALA A 42 -11.58 -14.06 18.27
CA ALA A 42 -12.07 -15.43 18.40
C ALA A 42 -13.60 -15.55 18.26
N GLY A 43 -14.34 -14.43 18.33
CA GLY A 43 -15.80 -14.45 18.36
C GLY A 43 -16.37 -15.19 19.58
N ALA A 44 -15.60 -15.28 20.66
CA ALA A 44 -15.89 -16.10 21.84
C ALA A 44 -15.58 -15.34 23.13
N PHE A 45 -16.28 -15.62 24.22
CA PHE A 45 -16.05 -14.98 25.51
C PHE A 45 -14.65 -15.26 26.07
N CYS A 46 -14.08 -14.28 26.77
CA CYS A 46 -12.80 -14.47 27.43
C CYS A 46 -12.97 -15.44 28.61
N PRO A 47 -12.16 -16.50 28.68
CA PRO A 47 -12.18 -17.40 29.83
C PRO A 47 -11.68 -16.64 31.06
N GLU A 48 -12.36 -16.79 32.20
CA GLU A 48 -11.96 -16.12 33.46
C GLU A 48 -11.56 -17.12 34.55
N ASN A 49 -12.02 -18.38 34.43
CA ASN A 49 -12.01 -19.32 35.54
C ASN A 49 -10.85 -20.32 35.47
N ASN A 50 -10.11 -20.36 34.34
CA ASN A 50 -9.05 -21.32 34.10
C ASN A 50 -7.83 -20.62 33.48
N ALA A 51 -6.74 -20.57 34.24
CA ALA A 51 -5.49 -19.93 33.81
C ALA A 51 -4.91 -20.55 32.53
N PHE A 52 -5.04 -21.87 32.32
CA PHE A 52 -4.60 -22.52 31.08
C PHE A 52 -5.46 -22.10 29.89
N ALA A 53 -6.78 -21.97 30.09
CA ALA A 53 -7.67 -21.49 29.04
C ALA A 53 -7.39 -20.02 28.68
N VAL A 54 -7.11 -19.18 29.68
CA VAL A 54 -6.69 -17.78 29.48
C VAL A 54 -5.42 -17.71 28.65
N ALA A 55 -4.38 -18.46 29.06
CA ALA A 55 -3.09 -18.47 28.38
C ALA A 55 -3.23 -18.97 26.93
N PHE A 56 -3.95 -20.07 26.71
CA PHE A 56 -4.17 -20.62 25.38
C PHE A 56 -4.94 -19.64 24.48
N PHE A 57 -5.96 -18.98 25.02
CA PHE A 57 -6.77 -18.01 24.29
C PHE A 57 -5.95 -16.79 23.85
N HIS A 58 -5.16 -16.23 24.76
CA HIS A 58 -4.32 -15.06 24.47
C HIS A 58 -3.14 -15.40 23.54
N THR A 59 -2.52 -16.56 23.71
CA THR A 59 -1.42 -17.00 22.83
C THR A 59 -1.90 -17.32 21.42
N THR A 60 -3.11 -17.86 21.27
CA THR A 60 -3.73 -18.09 19.97
C THR A 60 -4.05 -16.76 19.27
N ALA A 61 -4.63 -15.80 19.98
CA ALA A 61 -4.86 -14.45 19.46
C ALA A 61 -3.53 -13.77 19.06
N PHE A 62 -2.51 -13.86 19.91
CA PHE A 62 -1.17 -13.31 19.64
C PHE A 62 -0.51 -13.94 18.40
N LYS A 63 -0.65 -15.26 18.21
CA LYS A 63 -0.15 -15.96 17.03
C LYS A 63 -0.80 -15.42 15.75
N SER A 64 -2.11 -15.23 15.74
CA SER A 64 -2.83 -14.68 14.58
C SER A 64 -2.39 -13.25 14.26
N PHE A 65 -2.24 -12.39 15.27
CA PHE A 65 -1.69 -11.04 15.09
C PHE A 65 -0.27 -11.04 14.53
N SER A 66 0.59 -11.90 15.08
CA SER A 66 1.98 -12.02 14.65
C SER A 66 2.09 -12.50 13.20
N LEU A 67 1.27 -13.49 12.80
CA LEU A 67 1.19 -13.93 11.41
C LEU A 67 0.74 -12.80 10.49
N ALA A 68 -0.31 -12.07 10.86
CA ALA A 68 -0.79 -10.92 10.07
C ALA A 68 0.30 -9.85 9.90
N LEU A 69 1.06 -9.54 10.97
CA LEU A 69 2.18 -8.61 10.91
C LEU A 69 3.31 -9.13 10.00
N ILE A 70 3.67 -10.41 10.09
CA ILE A 70 4.69 -11.02 9.22
C ILE A 70 4.25 -10.92 7.75
N PHE A 71 3.01 -11.27 7.43
CA PHE A 71 2.49 -11.14 6.07
C PHE A 71 2.49 -9.68 5.60
N ALA A 72 2.06 -8.73 6.44
CA ALA A 72 2.10 -7.32 6.11
C ALA A 72 3.53 -6.82 5.84
N LEU A 73 4.51 -7.24 6.64
CA LEU A 73 5.92 -6.92 6.44
C LEU A 73 6.48 -7.54 5.16
N LEU A 74 6.11 -8.78 4.84
CA LEU A 74 6.51 -9.43 3.57
C LEU A 74 5.90 -8.72 2.36
N LEU A 75 4.64 -8.33 2.42
CA LEU A 75 3.95 -7.55 1.39
C LEU A 75 4.59 -6.17 1.21
N ALA A 76 4.89 -5.48 2.31
CA ALA A 76 5.59 -4.20 2.29
C ALA A 76 7.00 -4.36 1.70
N GLY A 77 7.74 -5.39 2.11
CA GLY A 77 9.04 -5.73 1.58
C GLY A 77 9.00 -6.03 0.08
N TYR A 78 8.00 -6.79 -0.37
CA TYR A 78 7.77 -7.07 -1.80
C TYR A 78 7.44 -5.81 -2.58
N ALA A 79 6.58 -4.93 -2.06
CA ALA A 79 6.24 -3.66 -2.71
C ALA A 79 7.46 -2.76 -2.85
N ILE A 80 8.25 -2.62 -1.78
CA ILE A 80 9.52 -1.87 -1.80
C ILE A 80 10.48 -2.51 -2.81
N PHE A 81 10.65 -3.84 -2.77
CA PHE A 81 11.52 -4.55 -3.70
C PHE A 81 11.08 -4.34 -5.15
N SER A 82 9.78 -4.42 -5.47
CA SER A 82 9.25 -4.17 -6.81
C SER A 82 9.51 -2.74 -7.28
N MET A 83 9.48 -1.74 -6.39
CA MET A 83 9.81 -0.35 -6.71
C MET A 83 11.31 -0.11 -6.90
N LEU A 84 12.17 -0.85 -6.18
CA LEU A 84 13.63 -0.66 -6.21
C LEU A 84 14.34 -1.57 -7.21
N ALA A 85 13.81 -2.77 -7.48
CA ALA A 85 14.35 -3.74 -8.43
C ALA A 85 14.63 -3.15 -9.82
N PRO A 86 13.72 -2.38 -10.47
CA PRO A 86 14.00 -1.79 -11.78
C PRO A 86 15.09 -0.70 -11.73
N LYS A 87 15.40 -0.12 -10.56
CA LYS A 87 16.48 0.87 -10.42
C LYS A 87 17.85 0.22 -10.22
N ILE A 88 17.90 -0.94 -9.56
CA ILE A 88 19.14 -1.64 -9.22
C ILE A 88 19.54 -2.64 -10.32
N PHE A 89 18.56 -3.33 -10.89
CA PHE A 89 18.74 -4.34 -11.92
C PHE A 89 18.27 -3.82 -13.28
N SER A 90 18.43 -2.53 -13.55
CA SER A 90 18.31 -2.06 -14.92
C SER A 90 19.54 -2.56 -15.68
N PRO A 91 19.46 -3.61 -16.54
CA PRO A 91 20.28 -3.54 -17.74
C PRO A 91 19.89 -2.22 -18.39
N GLU A 92 20.82 -1.55 -19.08
CA GLU A 92 20.49 -0.38 -19.88
C GLU A 92 19.39 -0.72 -20.90
N THR A 93 18.14 -0.68 -20.45
CA THR A 93 16.99 -0.57 -21.30
C THR A 93 16.99 0.91 -21.62
N ASN A 94 17.86 1.25 -22.56
CA ASN A 94 17.56 2.25 -23.55
C ASN A 94 16.23 1.85 -24.19
N LEU A 95 15.14 2.12 -23.48
CA LEU A 95 13.86 2.45 -24.08
C LEU A 95 14.05 3.84 -24.65
N SER A 96 14.96 3.94 -25.62
CA SER A 96 14.81 4.95 -26.65
C SER A 96 13.50 4.57 -27.30
N PHE A 97 12.45 5.29 -26.91
CA PHE A 97 11.33 5.50 -27.80
C PHE A 97 11.91 6.27 -28.98
N VAL A 98 12.60 5.55 -29.86
CA VAL A 98 12.86 5.96 -31.22
C VAL A 98 11.46 5.95 -31.80
N PHE A 99 10.80 7.11 -31.71
CA PHE A 99 9.77 7.46 -32.63
C PHE A 99 10.47 7.47 -33.98
N ASN A 100 10.53 6.29 -34.59
CA ASN A 100 10.94 6.13 -35.97
C ASN A 100 9.81 6.83 -36.72
N SER A 101 9.99 8.14 -36.92
CA SER A 101 9.27 8.91 -37.90
C SER A 101 9.62 8.26 -39.21
N THR A 102 8.95 7.15 -39.49
CA THR A 102 8.73 6.69 -40.83
C THR A 102 8.16 7.92 -41.51
N GLU A 103 8.98 8.54 -42.35
CA GLU A 103 8.47 9.36 -43.43
C GLU A 103 7.57 8.43 -44.25
N THR A 104 6.35 8.25 -43.74
CA THR A 104 5.23 7.82 -44.52
C THR A 104 5.16 8.88 -45.60
N LYS A 105 5.55 8.51 -46.81
CA LYS A 105 5.32 9.32 -48.01
C LYS A 105 3.85 9.69 -47.95
N LEU A 106 3.56 10.90 -47.47
CA LEU A 106 2.20 11.38 -47.33
C LEU A 106 1.60 11.29 -48.74
N SER A 107 0.48 10.59 -48.85
CA SER A 107 -0.21 10.50 -50.14
C SER A 107 -0.47 11.92 -50.66
N PRO A 108 -0.46 12.14 -51.98
CA PRO A 108 -0.70 13.46 -52.55
C PRO A 108 -2.03 14.08 -52.05
N LEU A 109 -3.00 13.23 -51.72
CA LEU A 109 -4.26 13.61 -51.09
C LEU A 109 -4.06 14.24 -49.70
N ALA A 110 -3.23 13.65 -48.83
CA ALA A 110 -2.99 14.14 -47.48
C ALA A 110 -2.24 15.49 -47.49
N LYS A 111 -1.35 15.71 -48.47
CA LYS A 111 -0.68 16.99 -48.67
C LYS A 111 -1.66 18.09 -49.09
N SER A 112 -2.52 17.78 -50.06
CA SER A 112 -3.56 18.70 -50.54
C SER A 112 -4.55 19.09 -49.44
N LEU A 113 -4.96 18.14 -48.60
CA LEU A 113 -5.89 18.39 -47.49
C LEU A 113 -5.28 19.31 -46.43
N ARG A 114 -3.97 19.16 -46.17
CA ARG A 114 -3.23 19.99 -45.22
C ARG A 114 -3.03 21.43 -45.72
N GLU A 115 -2.72 21.58 -47.02
CA GLU A 115 -2.63 22.90 -47.67
C GLU A 115 -4.00 23.60 -47.70
N TRP A 116 -5.08 22.86 -47.96
CA TRP A 116 -6.44 23.40 -47.95
C TRP A 116 -6.87 23.86 -46.55
N LEU A 117 -6.50 23.11 -45.51
CA LEU A 117 -6.76 23.48 -44.12
C LEU A 117 -5.96 24.72 -43.70
N ALA A 118 -4.69 24.81 -44.08
CA ALA A 118 -3.84 25.96 -43.79
C ALA A 118 -4.37 27.27 -44.42
N LEU A 119 -4.93 27.19 -45.63
CA LEU A 119 -5.57 28.34 -46.29
C LEU A 119 -6.83 28.82 -45.54
N ARG A 120 -7.51 27.92 -44.84
CA ARG A 120 -8.75 28.22 -44.11
C ARG A 120 -8.48 28.86 -42.74
N GLU A 121 -7.33 28.58 -42.15
CA GLU A 121 -6.92 29.19 -40.88
C GLU A 121 -6.43 30.64 -41.07
N ASN A 122 -5.86 30.96 -42.23
CA ASN A 122 -5.25 32.27 -42.50
C ASN A 122 -6.18 33.27 -43.23
N SER A 123 -7.46 32.92 -43.43
CA SER A 123 -8.46 33.74 -44.12
C SER A 123 -9.50 34.36 -43.17
N ARG A 124 -9.15 34.52 -41.89
CA ARG A 124 -9.97 35.22 -40.90
C ARG A 124 -9.37 36.56 -40.49
#